data_AF-A0A0W4ZQH1-F1
#
_entry.id   AF-A0A0W4ZQH1-F1
#
_cell.length_a   1.000
_cell.length_b   1.000
_cell.length_c   1.000
_cell.angle_alpha   90.00
_cell.angle_beta   90.00
_cell.angle_gamma   90.00
#
_symmetry.space_group_name_H-M   'P 1'
#
loop_
_entity.id
_entity.type
_entity.pdbx_description
1 polymer ?
#
loop_
_entity_poly.entity_id
_entity_poly.type
_entity_poly.pdbx_seq_one_letter_code
_entity_poly.pdbx_strand_id
1 'polypeptide(L)'
;MNVYLWCYFFTFVFAALENKHKDSKKNLPVVLWHGLGDSYDIGEIMELSEILSETLDVYVHSVYLDKNSLNDRKNGFFGNVNKQIELVAEQLSNETRLSEGFNAIGFSQGGLFMRAYIERYNNPPVSNLITFGTPHYGISSFYCPSDVYICKMLDYFMKYSIWSNWIKENIVIAQYYRDTSDMEEYLQHNHFLPDINNEKKIKNATYAKNLGSLSGFIMVEFENDHVIIPKGSSHFNDYNKTEERVIYLRDTAMYKEDWLGLKYLDGKEALVEITVPGEHMEIDYETFMYIVKKYFVNSTKSEHIVQWQTEDNLQRN
;
A
#
# COMPACT_ATOMS: atom_id res chain seq x y z
N MET A 1 -47.65 -24.50 67.71
CA MET A 1 -46.23 -24.30 67.36
C MET A 1 -46.10 -24.70 65.89
N ASN A 2 -46.09 -23.69 65.01
CA ASN A 2 -45.20 -23.53 63.85
C ASN A 2 -44.78 -24.79 63.06
N VAL A 3 -44.88 -24.91 61.73
CA VAL A 3 -44.65 -23.90 60.68
C VAL A 3 -44.92 -24.55 59.30
N TYR A 4 -45.70 -23.88 58.44
CA TYR A 4 -45.59 -23.71 56.98
C TYR A 4 -45.67 -24.92 56.00
N LEU A 5 -46.80 -24.96 55.28
CA LEU A 5 -46.95 -24.74 53.83
C LEU A 5 -45.63 -24.64 53.02
N TRP A 6 -45.55 -25.25 51.83
CA TRP A 6 -45.26 -24.56 50.57
C TRP A 6 -45.37 -25.52 49.38
N CYS A 7 -46.17 -25.09 48.41
CA CYS A 7 -46.35 -25.67 47.09
C CYS A 7 -45.03 -25.62 46.30
N TYR A 8 -44.69 -26.70 45.60
CA TYR A 8 -43.70 -26.67 44.54
C TYR A 8 -44.29 -25.91 43.34
N PHE A 9 -43.97 -24.62 43.25
CA PHE A 9 -44.04 -23.86 42.01
C PHE A 9 -42.96 -24.41 41.06
N PHE A 10 -43.37 -24.99 39.94
CA PHE A 10 -42.50 -25.14 38.77
C PHE A 10 -42.24 -23.73 38.21
N THR A 11 -41.14 -23.11 38.59
CA THR A 11 -40.59 -21.98 37.84
C THR A 11 -39.91 -22.53 36.59
N PHE A 12 -40.59 -22.42 35.44
CA PHE A 12 -39.92 -22.45 34.15
C PHE A 12 -38.94 -21.27 34.13
N VAL A 13 -37.66 -21.57 34.38
CA VAL A 13 -36.58 -20.67 33.98
C VAL A 13 -36.58 -20.68 32.46
N PHE A 14 -37.17 -19.66 31.85
CA PHE A 14 -36.80 -19.28 30.50
C PHE A 14 -35.33 -18.89 30.56
N ALA A 15 -34.46 -19.84 30.24
CA ALA A 15 -33.13 -19.51 29.76
C ALA A 15 -33.37 -18.68 28.50
N ALA A 16 -33.22 -17.36 28.62
CA ALA A 16 -32.97 -16.51 27.48
C ALA A 16 -31.71 -17.07 26.83
N LEU A 17 -31.88 -17.92 25.82
CA LEU A 17 -30.89 -18.07 24.78
C LEU A 17 -30.84 -16.68 24.14
N GLU A 18 -29.96 -15.83 24.68
CA GLU A 18 -29.36 -14.79 23.87
C GLU A 18 -28.85 -15.52 22.64
N ASN A 19 -29.60 -15.39 21.54
CA ASN A 19 -29.01 -15.45 20.22
C ASN A 19 -27.85 -14.47 20.30
N LYS A 20 -26.63 -14.98 20.51
CA LYS A 20 -25.42 -14.29 20.10
C LYS A 20 -25.69 -13.98 18.64
N HIS A 21 -26.10 -12.74 18.39
CA HIS A 21 -26.04 -12.15 17.07
C HIS A 21 -24.67 -12.55 16.55
N LYS A 22 -24.68 -13.30 15.46
CA LYS A 22 -23.50 -13.60 14.67
C LYS A 22 -22.89 -12.23 14.40
N ASP A 23 -21.85 -11.84 15.15
CA ASP A 23 -21.17 -10.57 14.97
C ASP A 23 -20.82 -10.50 13.49
N SER A 24 -21.56 -9.69 12.76
CA SER A 24 -21.14 -9.26 11.44
C SER A 24 -19.85 -8.50 11.72
N LYS A 25 -18.70 -9.13 11.51
CA LYS A 25 -17.40 -8.46 11.65
C LYS A 25 -17.53 -7.12 10.93
N LYS A 26 -17.45 -6.03 11.69
CA LYS A 26 -17.55 -4.67 11.18
C LYS A 26 -16.51 -4.49 10.09
N ASN A 27 -16.92 -3.92 8.95
CA ASN A 27 -15.97 -3.57 7.90
C ASN A 27 -14.99 -2.53 8.45
N LEU A 28 -13.70 -2.76 8.26
CA LEU A 28 -12.67 -1.84 8.73
C LEU A 28 -12.70 -0.53 7.92
N PRO A 29 -12.39 0.62 8.53
CA PRO A 29 -12.16 1.86 7.79
C PRO A 29 -11.13 1.70 6.67
N VAL A 30 -11.18 2.58 5.69
CA VAL A 30 -10.20 2.63 4.60
C VAL A 30 -9.36 3.91 4.70
N VAL A 31 -8.05 3.78 4.61
CA VAL A 31 -7.13 4.92 4.50
C VAL A 31 -6.58 4.98 3.07
N LEU A 32 -6.69 6.15 2.43
CA LEU A 32 -6.17 6.41 1.10
C LEU A 32 -4.90 7.26 1.19
N TRP A 33 -3.90 6.94 0.38
CA TRP A 33 -2.75 7.83 0.16
C TRP A 33 -2.54 8.05 -1.33
N HIS A 34 -2.77 9.30 -1.75
CA HIS A 34 -2.69 9.72 -3.14
C HIS A 34 -1.26 9.69 -3.71
N GLY A 35 -1.19 9.73 -5.04
CA GLY A 35 0.06 9.76 -5.80
C GLY A 35 0.66 11.16 -5.96
N LEU A 36 1.74 11.23 -6.73
CA LEU A 36 2.44 12.47 -7.04
C LEU A 36 1.54 13.42 -7.84
N GLY A 37 1.45 14.68 -7.41
CA GLY A 37 0.71 15.72 -8.13
C GLY A 37 -0.81 15.68 -7.98
N ASP A 38 -1.31 14.82 -7.11
CA ASP A 38 -2.70 14.80 -6.66
C ASP A 38 -2.83 15.36 -5.23
N SER A 39 -4.03 15.38 -4.67
CA SER A 39 -4.31 15.89 -3.32
C SER A 39 -5.48 15.18 -2.66
N TYR A 40 -5.54 15.24 -1.34
CA TYR A 40 -6.44 14.42 -0.54
C TYR A 40 -7.96 14.69 -0.70
N ASP A 41 -8.36 15.91 -1.09
CA ASP A 41 -9.75 16.40 -0.97
C ASP A 41 -10.32 17.05 -2.25
N ILE A 42 -9.69 16.87 -3.40
CA ILE A 42 -10.22 17.35 -4.69
C ILE A 42 -10.04 16.30 -5.78
N GLY A 43 -10.84 16.41 -6.83
CA GLY A 43 -10.73 15.54 -8.01
C GLY A 43 -11.00 14.06 -7.68
N GLU A 44 -10.23 13.19 -8.31
CA GLU A 44 -10.45 11.74 -8.32
C GLU A 44 -10.39 11.11 -6.93
N ILE A 45 -9.50 11.58 -6.04
CA ILE A 45 -9.38 11.01 -4.69
C ILE A 45 -10.59 11.34 -3.81
N MET A 46 -11.18 12.53 -3.96
CA MET A 46 -12.40 12.89 -3.24
C MET A 46 -13.58 12.04 -3.71
N GLU A 47 -13.79 11.96 -5.02
CA GLU A 47 -14.86 11.14 -5.62
C GLU A 47 -14.70 9.66 -5.23
N LEU A 48 -13.47 9.16 -5.27
CA LEU A 48 -13.16 7.79 -4.86
C LEU A 48 -13.42 7.55 -3.37
N SER A 49 -13.11 8.52 -2.51
CA SER A 49 -13.38 8.43 -1.08
C SER A 49 -14.88 8.30 -0.80
N GLU A 50 -15.71 9.08 -1.49
CA GLU A 50 -17.17 9.02 -1.39
C GLU A 50 -17.70 7.66 -1.87
N ILE A 51 -17.27 7.22 -3.05
CA ILE A 51 -17.63 5.93 -3.63
C ILE A 51 -17.29 4.77 -2.69
N LEU A 52 -16.08 4.76 -2.12
CA LEU A 52 -15.64 3.71 -1.20
C LEU A 52 -16.42 3.76 0.11
N SER A 53 -16.67 4.95 0.64
CA SER A 53 -17.45 5.14 1.86
C SER A 53 -18.86 4.58 1.70
N GLU A 54 -19.53 4.90 0.59
CA GLU A 54 -20.89 4.43 0.30
C GLU A 54 -20.93 2.94 -0.03
N THR A 55 -20.00 2.47 -0.87
CA THR A 55 -20.05 1.09 -1.38
C THR A 55 -19.67 0.06 -0.32
N LEU A 56 -18.75 0.40 0.58
CA LEU A 56 -18.27 -0.52 1.62
C LEU A 56 -18.99 -0.30 2.97
N ASP A 57 -19.76 0.78 3.11
CA ASP A 57 -20.37 1.22 4.37
C ASP A 57 -19.32 1.37 5.49
N VAL A 58 -18.26 2.15 5.20
CA VAL A 58 -17.11 2.35 6.09
C VAL A 58 -16.71 3.82 6.16
N TYR A 59 -15.98 4.17 7.22
CA TYR A 59 -15.27 5.43 7.28
C TYR A 59 -14.07 5.40 6.32
N VAL A 60 -13.91 6.44 5.49
CA VAL A 60 -12.73 6.64 4.65
C VAL A 60 -11.95 7.86 5.12
N HIS A 61 -10.64 7.69 5.28
CA HIS A 61 -9.69 8.74 5.61
C HIS A 61 -8.70 8.95 4.47
N SER A 62 -8.71 10.14 3.86
CA SER A 62 -7.71 10.51 2.86
C SER A 62 -6.54 11.21 3.55
N VAL A 63 -5.34 10.63 3.43
CA VAL A 63 -4.10 11.18 3.99
C VAL A 63 -3.79 12.52 3.35
N TYR A 64 -3.36 13.47 4.17
CA TYR A 64 -2.94 14.80 3.74
C TYR A 64 -1.65 15.23 4.42
N LEU A 65 -0.79 15.91 3.67
CA LEU A 65 0.48 16.50 4.12
C LEU A 65 0.30 17.98 4.48
N ASP A 66 -0.76 18.62 3.98
CA ASP A 66 -1.21 19.96 4.34
C ASP A 66 -2.74 20.01 4.19
N LYS A 67 -3.43 20.79 5.04
CA LYS A 67 -4.89 20.96 4.94
C LYS A 67 -5.29 21.77 3.70
N ASN A 68 -4.36 22.55 3.15
CA ASN A 68 -4.57 23.24 1.88
C ASN A 68 -4.19 22.32 0.71
N SER A 69 -5.16 21.97 -0.14
CA SER A 69 -5.00 21.02 -1.25
C SER A 69 -3.88 21.39 -2.23
N LEU A 70 -3.63 22.68 -2.47
CA LEU A 70 -2.54 23.12 -3.36
C LEU A 70 -1.16 22.86 -2.75
N ASN A 71 -1.02 23.07 -1.43
CA ASN A 71 0.20 22.74 -0.71
C ASN A 71 0.38 21.23 -0.59
N ASP A 72 -0.69 20.48 -0.32
CA ASP A 72 -0.70 19.02 -0.27
C ASP A 72 -0.17 18.42 -1.59
N ARG A 73 -0.74 18.89 -2.70
CA ARG A 73 -0.28 18.55 -4.06
C ARG A 73 1.17 18.88 -4.30
N LYS A 74 1.62 20.06 -3.87
CA LYS A 74 3.03 20.47 -3.98
C LYS A 74 3.94 19.56 -3.14
N ASN A 75 3.50 19.15 -1.96
CA ASN A 75 4.24 18.26 -1.07
C ASN A 75 4.40 16.85 -1.66
N GLY A 76 3.54 16.45 -2.60
CA GLY A 76 3.73 15.24 -3.41
C GLY A 76 4.99 15.28 -4.30
N PHE A 77 5.49 16.46 -4.67
CA PHE A 77 6.73 16.64 -5.43
C PHE A 77 7.93 17.00 -4.56
N PHE A 78 7.69 17.88 -3.57
CA PHE A 78 8.73 18.50 -2.77
C PHE A 78 8.58 18.16 -1.30
N GLY A 79 9.68 17.77 -0.67
CA GLY A 79 9.73 17.51 0.76
C GLY A 79 10.60 16.32 1.10
N ASN A 80 10.62 16.01 2.39
CA ASN A 80 11.33 14.86 2.94
C ASN A 80 10.32 13.76 3.27
N VAL A 81 10.40 12.63 2.58
CA VAL A 81 9.44 11.53 2.71
C VAL A 81 9.44 10.94 4.12
N ASN A 82 10.59 10.91 4.80
CA ASN A 82 10.65 10.44 6.19
C ASN A 82 9.80 11.33 7.13
N LYS A 83 9.85 12.66 6.94
CA LYS A 83 9.02 13.60 7.71
C LYS A 83 7.53 13.51 7.33
N GLN A 84 7.24 13.26 6.05
CA GLN A 84 5.85 13.04 5.60
C GLN A 84 5.25 11.82 6.30
N ILE A 85 5.98 10.71 6.36
CA ILE A 85 5.52 9.50 7.04
C ILE A 85 5.35 9.72 8.54
N GLU A 86 6.23 10.49 9.19
CA GLU A 86 6.08 10.85 10.60
C GLU A 86 4.81 11.68 10.86
N LEU A 87 4.55 12.68 10.02
CA LEU A 87 3.32 13.49 10.07
C LEU A 87 2.07 12.62 9.88
N VAL A 88 2.10 11.71 8.90
CA VAL A 88 0.98 10.80 8.64
C VAL A 88 0.80 9.80 9.79
N ALA A 89 1.89 9.33 10.41
CA ALA A 89 1.78 8.47 11.58
C ALA A 89 1.07 9.18 12.75
N GLU A 90 1.39 10.45 13.00
CA GLU A 90 0.70 11.27 13.98
C GLU A 90 -0.79 11.46 13.60
N GLN A 91 -1.06 11.81 12.34
CA GLN A 91 -2.42 11.95 11.81
C GLN A 91 -3.28 10.71 12.04
N LEU A 92 -2.78 9.53 11.66
CA LEU A 92 -3.51 8.27 11.78
C LEU A 92 -3.66 7.83 13.25
N SER A 93 -2.67 8.10 14.09
CA SER A 93 -2.74 7.80 15.53
C SER A 93 -3.79 8.62 16.29
N ASN A 94 -4.06 9.84 15.81
CA ASN A 94 -5.05 10.75 16.40
C ASN A 94 -6.48 10.51 15.89
N GLU A 95 -6.66 9.69 14.85
CA GLU A 95 -7.98 9.35 14.32
C GLU A 95 -8.57 8.15 15.07
N THR A 96 -9.44 8.43 16.05
CA THR A 96 -10.02 7.41 16.93
C THR A 96 -10.82 6.34 16.17
N ARG A 97 -11.37 6.67 15.00
CA ARG A 97 -12.07 5.70 14.14
C ARG A 97 -11.16 4.61 13.58
N LEU A 98 -9.84 4.84 13.53
CA LEU A 98 -8.85 3.86 13.05
C LEU A 98 -8.26 3.00 14.18
N SER A 99 -8.61 3.25 15.44
CA SER A 99 -7.95 2.63 16.61
C SER A 99 -8.02 1.11 16.66
N GLU A 100 -9.05 0.50 16.08
CA GLU A 100 -9.20 -0.97 15.97
C GLU A 100 -8.51 -1.57 14.72
N GLY A 101 -7.80 -0.73 13.96
CA GLY A 101 -7.16 -1.07 12.70
C GLY A 101 -7.96 -0.65 11.47
N PHE A 102 -7.32 -0.70 10.31
CA PHE A 102 -7.88 -0.20 9.05
C PHE A 102 -7.32 -0.95 7.82
N ASN A 103 -8.04 -0.87 6.70
CA ASN A 103 -7.52 -1.25 5.38
C ASN A 103 -6.89 -0.03 4.71
N ALA A 104 -5.89 -0.22 3.86
CA ALA A 104 -5.18 0.87 3.21
C ALA A 104 -5.11 0.68 1.70
N ILE A 105 -5.29 1.77 0.96
CA ILE A 105 -5.03 1.84 -0.48
C ILE A 105 -4.00 2.95 -0.73
N GLY A 106 -2.96 2.63 -1.49
CA GLY A 106 -1.98 3.62 -1.92
C GLY A 106 -1.84 3.65 -3.44
N PHE A 107 -1.77 4.85 -3.99
CA PHE A 107 -1.69 5.10 -5.43
C PHE A 107 -0.31 5.59 -5.81
N SER A 108 0.30 4.96 -6.81
CA SER A 108 1.65 5.31 -7.26
C SER A 108 2.62 5.38 -6.07
N GLN A 109 3.32 6.50 -5.86
CA GLN A 109 4.19 6.70 -4.68
C GLN A 109 3.47 6.60 -3.32
N GLY A 110 2.17 6.87 -3.25
CA GLY A 110 1.39 6.79 -2.00
C GLY A 110 1.37 5.38 -1.41
N GLY A 111 1.41 4.34 -2.25
CA GLY A 111 1.54 2.95 -1.79
C GLY A 111 2.91 2.66 -1.17
N LEU A 112 3.97 3.31 -1.67
CA LEU A 112 5.31 3.18 -1.11
C LEU A 112 5.37 3.83 0.27
N PHE A 113 4.70 4.97 0.44
CA PHE A 113 4.68 5.70 1.71
C PHE A 113 3.79 5.01 2.74
N MET A 114 2.65 4.45 2.32
CA MET A 114 1.81 3.63 3.18
C MET A 114 2.55 2.37 3.67
N ARG A 115 3.30 1.70 2.77
CA ARG A 115 4.19 0.60 3.16
C ARG A 115 5.21 1.04 4.21
N ALA A 116 5.85 2.19 4.01
CA ALA A 116 6.81 2.71 4.97
C ALA A 116 6.18 3.07 6.33
N TYR A 117 4.94 3.56 6.35
CA TYR A 117 4.16 3.75 7.59
C TYR A 117 3.95 2.42 8.32
N ILE A 118 3.57 1.36 7.60
CA ILE A 118 3.40 0.01 8.18
C ILE A 118 4.73 -0.47 8.75
N GLU A 119 5.81 -0.43 8.00
CA GLU A 119 7.12 -0.90 8.48
C GLU A 119 7.56 -0.16 9.75
N ARG A 120 7.39 1.16 9.81
CA ARG A 120 7.92 2.01 10.90
C ARG A 120 7.02 2.10 12.12
N TYR A 121 5.70 2.15 11.94
CA TYR A 121 4.74 2.49 12.99
C TYR A 121 3.69 1.39 13.21
N ASN A 122 2.92 1.04 12.17
CA ASN A 122 1.79 0.08 12.22
C ASN A 122 0.89 0.20 13.47
N ASN A 123 0.66 1.43 13.91
CA ASN A 123 -0.19 1.73 15.06
C ASN A 123 -0.94 3.04 14.78
N PRO A 124 -2.25 3.01 14.50
CA PRO A 124 -3.11 1.81 14.46
C PRO A 124 -2.70 0.77 13.39
N PRO A 125 -3.03 -0.53 13.60
CA PRO A 125 -2.56 -1.59 12.72
C PRO A 125 -3.28 -1.62 11.38
N VAL A 126 -2.54 -1.83 10.29
CA VAL A 126 -3.11 -2.08 8.97
C VAL A 126 -3.47 -3.55 8.82
N SER A 127 -4.68 -3.83 8.32
CA SER A 127 -5.13 -5.19 8.00
C SER A 127 -4.75 -5.59 6.58
N ASN A 128 -5.29 -4.92 5.56
CA ASN A 128 -4.95 -5.17 4.17
C ASN A 128 -4.36 -3.91 3.53
N LEU A 129 -3.35 -4.07 2.70
CA LEU A 129 -2.78 -3.02 1.86
C LEU A 129 -3.00 -3.38 0.39
N ILE A 130 -3.64 -2.49 -0.37
CA ILE A 130 -3.68 -2.56 -1.84
C ILE A 130 -2.84 -1.41 -2.39
N THR A 131 -1.91 -1.71 -3.28
CA THR A 131 -1.11 -0.71 -3.99
C THR A 131 -1.36 -0.76 -5.49
N PHE A 132 -1.46 0.41 -6.12
CA PHE A 132 -1.66 0.55 -7.56
C PHE A 132 -0.47 1.27 -8.19
N GLY A 133 0.26 0.60 -9.08
CA GLY A 133 1.40 1.19 -9.82
C GLY A 133 2.50 1.71 -8.89
N THR A 134 2.71 1.08 -7.74
CA THR A 134 3.65 1.60 -6.73
C THR A 134 5.09 1.22 -7.04
N PRO A 135 6.08 2.12 -6.97
CA PRO A 135 7.48 1.76 -7.17
C PRO A 135 8.10 1.12 -5.91
N HIS A 136 7.67 -0.09 -5.54
CA HIS A 136 8.13 -0.74 -4.30
C HIS A 136 9.66 -0.96 -4.27
N TYR A 137 10.25 -1.27 -5.42
CA TYR A 137 11.69 -1.43 -5.58
C TYR A 137 12.39 -0.19 -6.17
N GLY A 138 11.70 0.96 -6.11
CA GLY A 138 12.19 2.23 -6.64
C GLY A 138 12.08 2.35 -8.15
N ILE A 139 12.59 3.46 -8.67
CA ILE A 139 12.65 3.73 -10.10
C ILE A 139 14.08 4.07 -10.52
N SER A 140 14.46 3.69 -11.73
CA SER A 140 15.73 4.07 -12.36
C SER A 140 15.55 5.11 -13.47
N SER A 141 14.31 5.40 -13.83
CA SER A 141 13.88 6.45 -14.74
C SER A 141 12.36 6.64 -14.55
N PHE A 142 11.79 7.69 -15.11
CA PHE A 142 10.36 7.84 -15.26
C PHE A 142 10.11 8.56 -16.58
N TYR A 143 9.06 8.18 -17.28
CA TYR A 143 8.62 8.98 -18.41
C TYR A 143 7.98 10.26 -17.88
N CYS A 144 8.56 11.39 -18.27
CA CYS A 144 8.00 12.69 -17.95
C CYS A 144 7.89 13.51 -19.23
N PRO A 145 6.67 13.90 -19.64
CA PRO A 145 6.46 14.67 -20.86
C PRO A 145 7.33 15.94 -20.87
N SER A 146 8.07 16.12 -21.96
CA SER A 146 9.06 17.19 -22.09
C SER A 146 8.45 18.61 -22.12
N ASP A 147 7.14 18.75 -22.18
CA ASP A 147 6.41 20.02 -22.15
C ASP A 147 6.03 20.45 -20.72
N VAL A 148 6.14 19.56 -19.74
CA VAL A 148 5.81 19.85 -18.34
C VAL A 148 7.05 20.41 -17.62
N TYR A 149 6.93 21.63 -17.07
CA TYR A 149 8.07 22.34 -16.44
C TYR A 149 8.70 21.55 -15.29
N ILE A 150 7.88 20.92 -14.44
CA ILE A 150 8.37 20.15 -13.30
C ILE A 150 9.12 18.89 -13.75
N CYS A 151 8.75 18.29 -14.88
CA CYS A 151 9.45 17.17 -15.49
C CYS A 151 10.88 17.51 -15.90
N LYS A 152 11.08 18.62 -16.63
CA LYS A 152 12.42 19.06 -17.04
C LYS A 152 13.35 19.32 -15.86
N MET A 153 12.78 19.90 -14.80
CA MET A 153 13.51 20.19 -13.57
C MET A 153 13.94 18.89 -12.89
N LEU A 154 13.03 17.90 -12.80
CA LEU A 154 13.36 16.58 -12.26
C LEU A 154 14.42 15.89 -13.11
N ASP A 155 14.27 15.79 -14.43
CA ASP A 155 15.27 15.20 -15.34
C ASP A 155 16.67 15.82 -15.15
N TYR A 156 16.74 17.16 -15.04
CA TYR A 156 17.99 17.87 -14.79
C TYR A 156 18.61 17.45 -13.45
N PHE A 157 17.83 17.42 -12.37
CA PHE A 157 18.32 17.02 -11.05
C PHE A 157 18.79 15.56 -11.02
N MET A 158 18.05 14.66 -11.68
CA MET A 158 18.41 13.24 -11.77
C MET A 158 19.74 13.05 -12.49
N LYS A 159 19.97 13.78 -13.59
CA LYS A 159 21.16 13.63 -14.42
C LYS A 159 22.43 14.23 -13.83
N TYR A 160 22.31 15.32 -13.06
CA TYR A 160 23.48 16.13 -12.68
C TYR A 160 23.71 16.27 -11.18
N SER A 161 22.73 15.99 -10.32
CA SER A 161 22.82 16.35 -8.90
C SER A 161 21.99 15.49 -7.95
N ILE A 162 21.60 14.27 -8.37
CA ILE A 162 20.71 13.42 -7.58
C ILE A 162 21.25 13.11 -6.19
N TRP A 163 22.58 13.02 -6.06
CA TRP A 163 23.27 12.82 -4.79
C TRP A 163 23.69 14.11 -4.07
N SER A 164 23.15 15.27 -4.42
CA SER A 164 23.30 16.47 -3.58
C SER A 164 22.41 16.37 -2.33
N ASN A 165 22.88 16.91 -1.20
CA ASN A 165 22.12 16.88 0.06
C ASN A 165 20.75 17.55 -0.07
N TRP A 166 20.69 18.69 -0.79
CA TRP A 166 19.43 19.39 -0.97
C TRP A 166 18.42 18.56 -1.76
N ILE A 167 18.83 17.91 -2.86
CA ILE A 167 17.91 17.11 -3.69
C ILE A 167 17.38 15.90 -2.92
N LYS A 168 18.25 15.14 -2.25
CA LYS A 168 17.86 13.96 -1.46
C LYS A 168 16.91 14.28 -0.32
N GLU A 169 16.94 15.49 0.22
CA GLU A 169 16.07 15.88 1.33
C GLU A 169 14.79 16.59 0.89
N ASN A 170 14.73 17.14 -0.33
CA ASN A 170 13.66 18.04 -0.76
C ASN A 170 12.94 17.60 -2.03
N ILE A 171 13.42 16.61 -2.76
CA ILE A 171 12.74 16.06 -3.95
C ILE A 171 12.24 14.66 -3.61
N VAL A 172 10.93 14.46 -3.70
CA VAL A 172 10.28 13.21 -3.30
C VAL A 172 10.71 12.03 -4.20
N ILE A 173 10.70 12.22 -5.52
CA ILE A 173 11.12 11.17 -6.47
C ILE A 173 12.56 10.71 -6.24
N ALA A 174 13.48 11.63 -5.93
CA ALA A 174 14.88 11.30 -5.70
C ALA A 174 15.08 10.36 -4.50
N GLN A 175 14.16 10.38 -3.53
CA GLN A 175 14.21 9.53 -2.33
C GLN A 175 13.84 8.07 -2.61
N TYR A 176 13.23 7.75 -3.76
CA TYR A 176 13.03 6.37 -4.20
C TYR A 176 13.63 6.09 -5.58
N TYR A 177 14.60 6.91 -5.99
CA TYR A 177 15.45 6.57 -7.12
C TYR A 177 16.44 5.47 -6.74
N ARG A 178 16.54 4.47 -7.61
CA ARG A 178 17.41 3.31 -7.50
C ARG A 178 17.92 2.94 -8.90
N ASP A 179 19.19 3.22 -9.15
CA ASP A 179 19.89 2.79 -10.35
C ASP A 179 20.73 1.55 -10.06
N THR A 180 20.42 0.43 -10.70
CA THR A 180 21.16 -0.83 -10.51
C THR A 180 22.61 -0.77 -11.00
N SER A 181 22.99 0.25 -11.78
CA SER A 181 24.38 0.49 -12.19
C SER A 181 25.19 1.29 -11.17
N ASP A 182 24.54 1.94 -10.20
CA ASP A 182 25.17 2.83 -9.21
C ASP A 182 24.71 2.49 -7.77
N MET A 183 24.76 1.20 -7.45
CA MET A 183 24.26 0.68 -6.17
C MET A 183 25.06 1.17 -4.96
N GLU A 184 26.36 1.47 -5.11
CA GLU A 184 27.19 1.99 -4.02
C GLU A 184 26.70 3.37 -3.58
N GLU A 185 26.57 4.31 -4.53
CA GLU A 185 26.04 5.64 -4.25
C GLU A 185 24.60 5.55 -3.73
N TYR A 186 23.74 4.73 -4.35
CA TYR A 186 22.37 4.51 -3.89
C TYR A 186 22.31 4.11 -2.41
N LEU A 187 23.08 3.09 -2.00
CA LEU A 187 23.08 2.60 -0.63
C LEU A 187 23.71 3.60 0.36
N GLN A 188 24.70 4.37 -0.06
CA GLN A 188 25.37 5.36 0.77
C GLN A 188 24.52 6.61 0.99
N HIS A 189 23.79 7.03 -0.04
CA HIS A 189 23.23 8.36 -0.11
C HIS A 189 21.71 8.43 -0.05
N ASN A 190 20.99 7.41 -0.53
CA ASN A 190 19.54 7.42 -0.43
C ASN A 190 19.12 7.06 1.01
N HIS A 191 18.45 7.99 1.70
CA HIS A 191 18.06 7.84 3.10
C HIS A 191 16.64 7.30 3.29
N PHE A 192 15.91 7.02 2.22
CA PHE A 192 14.54 6.52 2.28
C PHE A 192 14.43 5.10 1.73
N LEU A 193 14.63 4.89 0.42
CA LEU A 193 14.35 3.57 -0.17
C LEU A 193 15.25 2.44 0.35
N PRO A 194 16.59 2.58 0.49
CA PRO A 194 17.42 1.55 1.10
C PRO A 194 17.04 1.21 2.55
N ASP A 195 16.43 2.17 3.25
CA ASP A 195 15.97 2.00 4.62
C ASP A 195 14.74 1.10 4.67
N ILE A 196 13.68 1.49 3.94
CA ILE A 196 12.40 0.76 3.92
C ILE A 196 12.47 -0.53 3.08
N ASN A 197 13.44 -0.67 2.19
CA ASN A 197 13.74 -1.97 1.55
C ASN A 197 14.66 -2.85 2.41
N ASN A 198 15.06 -2.35 3.58
CA ASN A 198 15.94 -3.06 4.49
C ASN A 198 17.23 -3.54 3.78
N GLU A 199 17.73 -2.77 2.81
CA GLU A 199 18.87 -3.13 1.94
C GLU A 199 20.21 -2.95 2.66
N LYS A 200 20.24 -2.16 3.74
CA LYS A 200 21.43 -1.95 4.58
C LYS A 200 21.93 -3.27 5.18
N LYS A 201 23.21 -3.31 5.57
CA LYS A 201 23.85 -4.52 6.13
C LYS A 201 23.14 -5.06 7.37
N ILE A 202 22.68 -4.16 8.24
CA ILE A 202 21.93 -4.51 9.44
C ILE A 202 20.44 -4.41 9.12
N LYS A 203 19.73 -5.53 9.24
CA LYS A 203 18.30 -5.60 8.96
C LYS A 203 17.48 -5.14 10.17
N ASN A 204 16.47 -4.33 9.93
CA ASN A 204 15.48 -3.94 10.94
C ASN A 204 14.38 -5.02 11.03
N ALA A 205 14.41 -5.81 12.11
CA ALA A 205 13.43 -6.88 12.33
C ALA A 205 12.00 -6.36 12.57
N THR A 206 11.84 -5.11 13.02
CA THR A 206 10.51 -4.49 13.22
C THR A 206 9.81 -4.30 11.89
N TYR A 207 10.54 -3.94 10.83
CA TYR A 207 9.96 -3.74 9.49
C TYR A 207 9.35 -5.04 8.97
N ALA A 208 10.11 -6.14 9.06
CA ALA A 208 9.64 -7.46 8.68
C ALA A 208 8.45 -7.94 9.52
N LYS A 209 8.50 -7.72 10.84
CA LYS A 209 7.40 -8.07 11.74
C LYS A 209 6.11 -7.31 11.39
N ASN A 210 6.22 -6.01 11.18
CA ASN A 210 5.05 -5.16 10.93
C ASN A 210 4.45 -5.43 9.56
N LEU A 211 5.24 -5.44 8.49
CA LEU A 211 4.73 -5.74 7.15
C LEU A 211 4.18 -7.18 7.07
N GLY A 212 4.88 -8.15 7.68
CA GLY A 212 4.43 -9.53 7.79
C GLY A 212 3.13 -9.74 8.58
N SER A 213 2.70 -8.74 9.37
CA SER A 213 1.46 -8.79 10.15
C SER A 213 0.20 -8.54 9.31
N LEU A 214 0.34 -8.00 8.09
CA LEU A 214 -0.78 -7.77 7.18
C LEU A 214 -1.56 -9.06 6.93
N SER A 215 -2.89 -8.97 6.89
CA SER A 215 -3.79 -10.02 6.41
C SER A 215 -3.68 -10.21 4.89
N GLY A 216 -3.35 -9.14 4.16
CA GLY A 216 -3.15 -9.15 2.73
C GLY A 216 -2.32 -7.96 2.26
N PHE A 217 -1.38 -8.22 1.37
CA PHE A 217 -0.61 -7.23 0.63
C PHE A 217 -0.79 -7.50 -0.87
N ILE A 218 -1.64 -6.69 -1.49
CA ILE A 218 -2.09 -6.82 -2.88
C ILE A 218 -1.38 -5.74 -3.70
N MET A 219 -0.56 -6.17 -4.65
CA MET A 219 0.26 -5.31 -5.48
C MET A 219 -0.26 -5.35 -6.91
N VAL A 220 -0.79 -4.22 -7.38
CA VAL A 220 -1.34 -4.07 -8.72
C VAL A 220 -0.33 -3.36 -9.62
N GLU A 221 0.10 -4.05 -10.68
CA GLU A 221 0.94 -3.53 -11.77
C GLU A 221 0.08 -3.23 -13.00
N PHE A 222 0.42 -2.18 -13.75
CA PHE A 222 -0.20 -1.86 -15.04
C PHE A 222 0.64 -2.41 -16.19
N GLU A 223 0.00 -3.10 -17.14
CA GLU A 223 0.70 -3.80 -18.22
C GLU A 223 1.52 -2.84 -19.10
N ASN A 224 0.99 -1.65 -19.39
CA ASN A 224 1.62 -0.63 -20.23
C ASN A 224 2.12 0.56 -19.40
N ASP A 225 2.62 0.32 -18.18
CA ASP A 225 3.18 1.37 -17.35
C ASP A 225 4.47 1.94 -17.96
N HIS A 226 4.43 3.22 -18.31
CA HIS A 226 5.58 3.99 -18.79
C HIS A 226 6.11 4.99 -17.76
N VAL A 227 5.40 5.17 -16.64
CA VAL A 227 5.79 6.10 -15.58
C VAL A 227 6.75 5.42 -14.60
N ILE A 228 6.43 4.20 -14.17
CA ILE A 228 7.27 3.41 -13.29
C ILE A 228 8.26 2.62 -14.13
N ILE A 229 9.55 2.98 -14.06
CA ILE A 229 10.60 2.30 -14.82
C ILE A 229 11.68 1.78 -13.87
N PRO A 230 11.85 0.44 -13.73
CA PRO A 230 11.11 -0.62 -14.42
C PRO A 230 9.69 -0.84 -13.85
N LYS A 231 8.71 -1.16 -14.70
CA LYS A 231 7.31 -1.41 -14.27
C LYS A 231 7.18 -2.51 -13.22
N GLY A 232 8.05 -3.53 -13.36
CA GLY A 232 8.22 -4.64 -12.41
C GLY A 232 8.43 -4.22 -10.96
N SER A 233 8.85 -2.98 -10.72
CA SER A 233 8.96 -2.40 -9.38
C SER A 233 7.65 -2.47 -8.59
N SER A 234 6.49 -2.49 -9.28
CA SER A 234 5.17 -2.71 -8.66
C SER A 234 4.99 -4.06 -8.00
N HIS A 235 5.69 -5.09 -8.45
CA HIS A 235 5.71 -6.41 -7.80
C HIS A 235 7.03 -6.68 -7.06
N PHE A 236 7.78 -5.63 -6.67
CA PHE A 236 9.14 -5.74 -6.13
C PHE A 236 10.16 -6.41 -7.08
N ASN A 237 9.87 -6.54 -8.37
CA ASN A 237 10.83 -7.08 -9.32
C ASN A 237 11.96 -6.07 -9.55
N ASP A 238 13.18 -6.57 -9.62
CA ASP A 238 14.37 -5.79 -9.98
C ASP A 238 14.66 -5.89 -11.48
N TYR A 239 15.51 -5.03 -11.99
CA TYR A 239 15.98 -5.05 -13.38
C TYR A 239 17.51 -4.97 -13.45
N ASN A 240 18.11 -6.03 -14.00
CA ASN A 240 19.53 -6.04 -14.29
C ASN A 240 19.76 -5.31 -15.63
N LYS A 241 20.27 -4.07 -15.56
CA LYS A 241 20.59 -3.28 -16.75
C LYS A 241 21.69 -3.89 -17.63
N THR A 242 22.63 -4.64 -17.04
CA THR A 242 23.75 -5.26 -17.79
C THR A 242 23.29 -6.48 -18.59
N GLU A 243 22.42 -7.29 -18.00
CA GLU A 243 21.88 -8.50 -18.60
C GLU A 243 20.55 -8.27 -19.34
N GLU A 244 20.05 -7.03 -19.33
CA GLU A 244 18.76 -6.60 -19.89
C GLU A 244 17.60 -7.53 -19.51
N ARG A 245 17.54 -7.94 -18.23
CA ARG A 245 16.52 -8.88 -17.75
C ARG A 245 15.91 -8.49 -16.43
N VAL A 246 14.67 -8.93 -16.25
CA VAL A 246 13.94 -8.85 -14.99
C VAL A 246 14.49 -9.90 -14.02
N ILE A 247 14.63 -9.49 -12.75
CA ILE A 247 14.86 -10.38 -11.62
C ILE A 247 13.58 -10.37 -10.80
N TYR A 248 12.85 -11.47 -10.79
CA TYR A 248 11.59 -11.56 -10.08
C TYR A 248 11.81 -11.51 -8.56
N LEU A 249 10.83 -10.97 -7.81
CA LEU A 249 10.89 -10.84 -6.35
C LEU A 249 11.39 -12.13 -5.68
N ARG A 250 10.84 -13.28 -6.06
CA ARG A 250 11.16 -14.60 -5.47
C ARG A 250 12.61 -15.04 -5.71
N ASP A 251 13.28 -14.45 -6.69
CA ASP A 251 14.70 -14.71 -6.98
C ASP A 251 15.66 -13.79 -6.20
N THR A 252 15.16 -12.71 -5.61
CA THR A 252 15.97 -11.73 -4.88
C THR A 252 16.44 -12.25 -3.51
N ALA A 253 17.54 -11.67 -3.01
CA ALA A 253 17.99 -11.91 -1.64
C ALA A 253 16.96 -11.42 -0.60
N MET A 254 16.31 -10.28 -0.86
CA MET A 254 15.25 -9.72 -0.02
C MET A 254 14.15 -10.73 0.30
N TYR A 255 13.68 -11.46 -0.71
CA TYR A 255 12.67 -12.49 -0.51
C TYR A 255 13.25 -13.75 0.14
N LYS A 256 14.38 -14.27 -0.36
CA LYS A 256 14.95 -15.55 0.10
C LYS A 256 15.32 -15.53 1.58
N GLU A 257 15.87 -14.40 2.04
CA GLU A 257 16.26 -14.12 3.42
C GLU A 257 15.18 -13.39 4.23
N ASP A 258 14.02 -13.12 3.62
CA ASP A 258 12.84 -12.53 4.23
C ASP A 258 13.07 -11.18 4.94
N TRP A 259 13.80 -10.27 4.30
CA TRP A 259 14.19 -8.98 4.90
C TRP A 259 13.00 -8.12 5.33
N LEU A 260 11.84 -8.28 4.70
CA LEU A 260 10.62 -7.50 4.94
C LEU A 260 9.41 -8.35 5.36
N GLY A 261 9.57 -9.66 5.57
CA GLY A 261 8.42 -10.53 5.87
C GLY A 261 7.57 -10.89 4.63
N LEU A 262 8.07 -10.62 3.42
CA LEU A 262 7.38 -10.93 2.15
C LEU A 262 7.26 -12.44 1.92
N LYS A 263 8.30 -13.22 2.26
CA LYS A 263 8.25 -14.68 2.15
C LYS A 263 7.29 -15.27 3.18
N TYR A 264 7.22 -14.67 4.38
CA TYR A 264 6.21 -15.03 5.36
C TYR A 264 4.78 -14.73 4.88
N LEU A 265 4.53 -13.56 4.27
CA LEU A 265 3.23 -13.23 3.67
C LEU A 265 2.85 -14.20 2.54
N ASP A 266 3.79 -14.49 1.64
CA ASP A 266 3.59 -15.41 0.51
C ASP A 266 3.26 -16.83 1.02
N GLY A 267 3.95 -17.30 2.06
CA GLY A 267 3.70 -18.61 2.68
C GLY A 267 2.32 -18.77 3.34
N LYS A 268 1.62 -17.66 3.63
CA LYS A 268 0.23 -17.66 4.12
C LYS A 268 -0.77 -17.14 3.08
N GLU A 269 -0.38 -17.12 1.80
CA GLU A 269 -1.20 -16.67 0.66
C GLU A 269 -1.70 -15.22 0.77
N ALA A 270 -0.96 -14.40 1.53
CA ALA A 270 -1.28 -13.00 1.78
C ALA A 270 -0.45 -12.03 0.93
N LEU A 271 0.49 -12.49 0.11
CA LEU A 271 1.21 -11.68 -0.87
C LEU A 271 0.59 -11.95 -2.25
N VAL A 272 -0.06 -10.94 -2.84
CA VAL A 272 -0.80 -11.10 -4.10
C VAL A 272 -0.24 -10.15 -5.15
N GLU A 273 0.15 -10.69 -6.29
CA GLU A 273 0.56 -9.95 -7.48
C GLU A 273 -0.60 -9.96 -8.49
N ILE A 274 -1.07 -8.77 -8.90
CA ILE A 274 -2.10 -8.60 -9.93
C ILE A 274 -1.52 -7.72 -11.03
N THR A 275 -1.72 -8.10 -12.29
CA THR A 275 -1.46 -7.22 -13.44
C THR A 275 -2.79 -6.88 -14.10
N VAL A 276 -3.01 -5.60 -14.37
CA VAL A 276 -4.21 -5.10 -15.07
C VAL A 276 -3.81 -4.45 -16.40
N PRO A 277 -4.68 -4.49 -17.43
CA PRO A 277 -4.45 -3.74 -18.66
C PRO A 277 -4.54 -2.23 -18.38
N GLY A 278 -3.81 -1.44 -19.16
CA GLY A 278 -3.83 0.03 -19.09
C GLY A 278 -2.44 0.65 -18.92
N GLU A 279 -2.36 1.97 -19.12
CA GLU A 279 -1.22 2.78 -18.71
C GLU A 279 -1.21 3.04 -17.19
N HIS A 280 -0.22 3.80 -16.70
CA HIS A 280 -0.09 4.10 -15.27
C HIS A 280 -1.37 4.75 -14.71
N MET A 281 -1.97 4.12 -13.68
CA MET A 281 -3.22 4.56 -13.03
C MET A 281 -4.47 4.47 -13.91
N GLU A 282 -4.37 3.95 -15.13
CA GLU A 282 -5.51 3.71 -16.01
C GLU A 282 -6.15 2.36 -15.65
N ILE A 283 -7.20 2.41 -14.83
CA ILE A 283 -7.98 1.24 -14.43
C ILE A 283 -9.47 1.57 -14.50
N ASP A 284 -10.27 0.66 -15.06
CA ASP A 284 -11.71 0.83 -15.09
C ASP A 284 -12.34 0.61 -13.69
N TYR A 285 -13.48 1.25 -13.48
CA TYR A 285 -14.20 1.22 -12.21
C TYR A 285 -14.58 -0.21 -11.77
N GLU A 286 -14.96 -1.08 -12.70
CA GLU A 286 -15.42 -2.43 -12.37
C GLU A 286 -14.25 -3.27 -11.84
N THR A 287 -13.10 -3.22 -12.52
CA THR A 287 -11.87 -3.89 -12.10
C THR A 287 -11.38 -3.36 -10.76
N PHE A 288 -11.32 -2.03 -10.59
CA PHE A 288 -10.91 -1.41 -9.33
C PHE A 288 -11.80 -1.87 -8.17
N MET A 289 -13.11 -1.75 -8.31
CA MET A 289 -14.06 -2.10 -7.25
C MET A 289 -14.11 -3.61 -6.98
N TYR A 290 -13.88 -4.43 -7.99
CA TYR A 290 -13.75 -5.88 -7.81
C TYR A 290 -12.56 -6.22 -6.91
N ILE A 291 -11.38 -5.65 -7.18
CA ILE A 291 -10.18 -5.87 -6.36
C ILE A 291 -10.46 -5.39 -4.93
N VAL A 292 -10.95 -4.17 -4.74
CA VAL A 292 -11.23 -3.62 -3.41
C VAL A 292 -12.21 -4.50 -2.63
N LYS A 293 -13.36 -4.85 -3.22
CA LYS A 293 -14.38 -5.68 -2.55
C LYS A 293 -13.83 -7.06 -2.19
N LYS A 294 -13.07 -7.68 -3.09
CA LYS A 294 -12.49 -9.01 -2.87
C LYS A 294 -11.61 -9.07 -1.63
N TYR A 295 -10.83 -8.02 -1.35
CA TYR A 295 -9.86 -8.03 -0.26
C TYR A 295 -10.31 -7.27 1.00
N PHE A 296 -11.25 -6.32 0.90
CA PHE A 296 -11.71 -5.53 2.05
C PHE A 296 -13.02 -6.03 2.64
N VAL A 297 -13.84 -6.75 1.87
CA VAL A 297 -15.11 -7.31 2.36
C VAL A 297 -14.91 -8.79 2.68
N ASN A 298 -15.08 -9.18 3.94
CA ASN A 298 -15.11 -10.59 4.32
C ASN A 298 -16.37 -11.25 3.71
N SER A 299 -16.24 -11.90 2.56
CA SER A 299 -17.36 -12.55 1.90
C SER A 299 -17.83 -13.79 2.68
N THR A 300 -18.79 -13.61 3.58
CA THR A 300 -19.68 -14.72 4.00
C THR A 300 -20.88 -14.89 3.05
N LYS A 301 -21.01 -14.02 2.05
CA LYS A 301 -21.94 -14.20 0.93
C LYS A 301 -21.13 -14.51 -0.32
N SER A 302 -21.01 -15.80 -0.59
CA SER A 302 -20.78 -16.31 -1.93
C SER A 302 -21.86 -15.74 -2.86
N GLU A 303 -21.44 -15.15 -3.97
CA GLU A 303 -22.18 -15.23 -5.24
C GLU A 303 -21.25 -14.80 -6.38
N HIS A 304 -20.94 -15.78 -7.24
CA HIS A 304 -20.39 -15.67 -8.59
C HIS A 304 -19.17 -14.75 -8.81
N ILE A 305 -17.99 -15.23 -8.40
CA ILE A 305 -16.72 -14.70 -8.88
C ILE A 305 -16.42 -15.35 -10.24
N VAL A 306 -16.52 -14.57 -11.32
CA VAL A 306 -15.99 -14.94 -12.63
C VAL A 306 -14.47 -15.06 -12.49
N GLN A 307 -13.96 -16.29 -12.58
CA GLN A 307 -12.53 -16.55 -12.69
C GLN A 307 -12.05 -16.08 -14.07
N TRP A 308 -11.23 -15.05 -14.12
CA TRP A 308 -10.29 -14.90 -15.23
C TRP A 308 -9.16 -15.89 -14.98
N GLN A 309 -9.23 -17.04 -15.66
CA GLN A 309 -8.12 -17.98 -15.74
C GLN A 309 -7.00 -17.33 -16.55
N THR A 310 -5.79 -17.34 -15.97
CA THR A 310 -4.53 -17.10 -16.67
C THR A 310 -4.25 -18.28 -17.59
N GLU A 311 -4.78 -18.24 -18.82
CA GLU A 311 -4.28 -19.06 -19.91
C GLU A 311 -3.39 -18.21 -20.81
N ASP A 312 -2.09 -18.15 -20.48
CA ASP A 312 -1.04 -18.01 -21.49
C ASP A 312 0.31 -18.39 -20.89
N ASN A 313 0.46 -19.68 -20.63
CA ASN A 313 1.76 -20.32 -20.47
C ASN A 313 1.63 -21.79 -20.85
N LEU A 314 1.37 -22.09 -22.12
CA LEU A 314 1.55 -23.44 -22.67
C LEU A 314 1.52 -23.53 -24.20
N GLN A 315 2.06 -22.56 -24.97
CA GLN A 315 2.45 -22.83 -26.38
C GLN A 315 3.68 -22.02 -26.81
N ARG A 316 4.88 -22.49 -26.46
CA ARG A 316 6.08 -22.36 -27.29
C ARG A 316 6.85 -23.68 -27.26
N ASN A 317 6.53 -24.53 -28.23
CA ASN A 317 7.48 -25.50 -28.79
C ASN A 317 8.23 -24.80 -29.93
#